data_AF-A0A1U7XS19-F1
#
_entry.id   AF-A0A1U7XS19-F1
#
_cell.length_a   1.000
_cell.length_b   1.000
_cell.length_c   1.000
_cell.angle_alpha   90.00
_cell.angle_beta   90.00
_cell.angle_gamma   90.00
#
_symmetry.space_group_name_H-M   'P 1'
#
loop_
_entity.id
_entity.type
_entity.pdbx_description
1 polymer ?
#
loop_
_entity_poly.entity_id
_entity_poly.type
_entity_poly.pdbx_seq_one_letter_code
_entity_poly.pdbx_strand_id
1 'polypeptide(L)'
;MVGKIVVSLVSLILLVGVIVGVVVVVHKNGDNDDDKSTKVQMKKVDEFCQPTSFKDACVQSLDKVASNDSATIKDYIMAAFEYTVQEIKKSLHETGKTNVNKESDPYNHMAVEDCKVLLEDAIEELESTLKKVNENEMKSLNDKVYDILTYVSAVYSYQSECIDSIDKPEYKSAIEKYLVNSTQLSNNAIDIVAKISSALQSSGFQIPDGLLNRKLLEANYQIGHDNYPTWFPVADRKLLANTPTPHAIVAKDGSGKFKTVSDALKAYPQKHQGKYIVYVKAGVYNEQVLVDKKQPNVFIFGDGAGKTIITSDKNVAILKFTTMNSATFGKYALSLQFI
;
A
#
# COMPACT_ATOMS: atom_id res chain seq x y z
N MET A 1 21.03 48.90 -65.79
CA MET A 1 20.88 48.59 -64.35
C MET A 1 19.52 47.92 -64.01
N VAL A 2 18.72 47.50 -65.01
CA VAL A 2 17.39 46.89 -64.80
C VAL A 2 17.45 45.35 -64.80
N GLY A 3 18.33 44.74 -65.61
CA GLY A 3 18.43 43.27 -65.71
C GLY A 3 18.94 42.55 -64.45
N LYS A 4 19.74 43.20 -63.59
CA LYS A 4 20.23 42.60 -62.34
C LYS A 4 19.16 42.56 -61.23
N ILE A 5 18.20 43.48 -61.27
CA ILE A 5 17.12 43.57 -60.28
C ILE A 5 16.05 42.50 -60.58
N VAL A 6 15.77 42.24 -61.86
CA VAL A 6 14.81 41.19 -62.28
C VAL A 6 15.28 39.79 -61.91
N VAL A 7 16.58 39.48 -62.09
CA VAL A 7 17.14 38.18 -61.72
C VAL A 7 17.10 37.95 -60.20
N SER A 8 17.35 39.00 -59.40
CA SER A 8 17.28 38.91 -57.94
C SER A 8 15.86 38.73 -57.41
N LEU A 9 14.85 39.35 -58.04
CA LEU A 9 13.45 39.22 -57.64
C LEU A 9 12.86 37.86 -58.04
N VAL A 10 13.19 37.34 -59.23
CA VAL A 10 12.74 36.01 -59.67
C VAL A 10 13.36 34.90 -58.80
N SER A 11 14.61 35.06 -58.36
CA SER A 11 15.27 34.09 -57.47
C SER A 11 14.66 34.09 -56.06
N LEU A 12 14.24 35.26 -55.54
CA LEU A 12 13.56 35.35 -54.25
C LEU A 12 12.16 34.73 -54.28
N ILE A 13 11.41 34.92 -55.37
CA ILE A 13 10.07 34.34 -55.55
C ILE A 13 10.15 32.82 -55.67
N LEU A 14 11.15 32.28 -56.37
CA LEU A 14 11.37 30.83 -56.44
C LEU A 14 11.78 30.24 -55.09
N LEU A 15 12.62 30.92 -54.30
CA LEU A 15 12.97 30.49 -52.94
C LEU A 15 11.77 30.48 -52.00
N VAL A 16 10.94 31.52 -52.02
CA VAL A 16 9.71 31.55 -51.21
C VAL A 16 8.71 30.49 -51.69
N GLY A 17 8.59 30.28 -53.00
CA GLY A 17 7.75 29.21 -53.56
C GLY A 17 8.20 27.81 -53.16
N VAL A 18 9.52 27.56 -53.07
CA VAL A 18 10.07 26.28 -52.59
C VAL A 18 9.88 26.14 -51.08
N ILE A 19 10.06 27.19 -50.28
CA ILE A 19 9.84 27.13 -48.83
C ILE A 19 8.36 26.90 -48.52
N VAL A 20 7.44 27.62 -49.17
CA VAL A 20 5.99 27.41 -49.00
C VAL A 20 5.58 26.04 -49.56
N GLY A 21 6.16 25.62 -50.69
CA GLY A 21 5.95 24.28 -51.25
C GLY A 21 6.40 23.16 -50.32
N VAL A 22 7.56 23.30 -49.67
CA VAL A 22 8.05 22.33 -48.67
C VAL A 22 7.20 22.38 -47.40
N VAL A 23 6.78 23.56 -46.92
CA VAL A 23 5.90 23.65 -45.74
C VAL A 23 4.52 23.06 -46.00
N VAL A 24 3.96 23.25 -47.20
CA VAL A 24 2.67 22.65 -47.59
C VAL A 24 2.81 21.15 -47.86
N VAL A 25 3.90 20.67 -48.44
CA VAL A 25 4.14 19.22 -48.63
C VAL A 25 4.44 18.53 -47.29
N VAL A 26 5.09 19.20 -46.33
CA VAL A 26 5.28 18.69 -44.96
C VAL A 26 3.98 18.74 -44.14
N HIS A 27 3.10 19.72 -44.36
CA HIS A 27 1.75 19.75 -43.74
C HIS A 27 0.71 18.86 -44.44
N LYS A 28 1.01 18.32 -45.62
CA LYS A 28 0.06 17.56 -46.43
C LYS A 28 0.48 16.11 -46.68
N ASN A 29 1.63 15.69 -46.17
CA ASN A 29 2.03 14.29 -46.09
C ASN A 29 1.94 13.81 -44.63
N GLY A 30 0.78 13.25 -44.29
CA GLY A 30 0.58 12.47 -43.08
C GLY A 30 -0.44 13.07 -42.13
N ASP A 31 -1.71 13.15 -42.56
CA ASP A 31 -2.80 12.96 -41.60
C ASP A 31 -2.81 11.45 -41.28
N ASN A 32 -1.77 11.02 -40.58
CA ASN A 32 -1.59 9.65 -40.12
C ASN A 32 -2.22 9.58 -38.73
N ASP A 33 -3.12 8.62 -38.53
CA ASP A 33 -3.72 8.33 -37.23
C ASP A 33 -2.65 8.17 -36.11
N ASP A 34 -1.41 7.78 -36.48
CA ASP A 34 -0.26 7.63 -35.59
C ASP A 34 0.24 8.93 -34.91
N ASP A 35 0.24 10.09 -35.58
CA ASP A 35 0.71 11.37 -34.97
C ASP A 35 -0.35 11.95 -34.01
N LYS A 36 -1.62 11.67 -34.28
CA LYS A 36 -2.74 12.04 -33.40
C LYS A 36 -2.84 11.11 -32.19
N SER A 37 -2.66 9.81 -32.40
CA SER A 37 -2.56 8.78 -31.37
C SER A 37 -1.41 9.10 -30.39
N THR A 38 -0.20 9.32 -30.90
CA THR A 38 0.98 9.66 -30.07
C THR A 38 0.76 10.93 -29.23
N LYS A 39 0.16 11.98 -29.80
CA LYS A 39 -0.18 13.22 -29.06
C LYS A 39 -1.24 13.02 -27.97
N VAL A 40 -2.23 12.16 -28.20
CA VAL A 40 -3.29 11.85 -27.22
C VAL A 40 -2.74 10.99 -26.07
N GLN A 41 -1.87 10.02 -26.37
CA GLN A 41 -1.20 9.17 -25.39
C GLN A 41 -0.29 10.00 -24.45
N MET A 42 0.55 10.87 -25.00
CA MET A 42 1.39 11.78 -24.21
C MET A 42 0.57 12.68 -23.29
N LYS A 43 -0.59 13.17 -23.77
CA LYS A 43 -1.47 14.02 -22.98
C LYS A 43 -2.09 13.31 -21.76
N LYS A 44 -2.43 12.03 -21.88
CA LYS A 44 -2.96 11.23 -20.75
C LYS A 44 -1.87 10.94 -19.72
N VAL A 45 -0.67 10.56 -20.16
CA VAL A 45 0.48 10.35 -19.27
C VAL A 45 0.82 11.64 -18.52
N ASP A 46 0.86 12.77 -19.23
CA ASP A 46 1.10 14.08 -18.62
C ASP A 46 0.07 14.38 -17.53
N GLU A 47 -1.22 14.13 -17.76
CA GLU A 47 -2.28 14.38 -16.78
C GLU A 47 -2.09 13.58 -15.49
N PHE A 48 -1.70 12.29 -15.59
CA PHE A 48 -1.41 11.45 -14.43
C PHE A 48 -0.11 11.81 -13.72
N CYS A 49 0.91 12.26 -14.45
CA CYS A 49 2.24 12.54 -13.89
C CYS A 49 2.47 14.02 -13.52
N GLN A 50 1.58 14.94 -13.92
CA GLN A 50 1.63 16.33 -13.47
C GLN A 50 1.60 16.49 -11.94
N PRO A 51 0.73 15.81 -11.17
CA PRO A 51 0.64 15.99 -9.73
C PRO A 51 1.78 15.32 -8.94
N THR A 52 2.64 14.52 -9.58
CA THR A 52 3.56 13.63 -8.87
C THR A 52 4.90 14.28 -8.54
N SER A 53 5.46 13.87 -7.40
CA SER A 53 6.78 14.31 -6.95
C SER A 53 7.93 13.73 -7.79
N PHE A 54 7.76 12.52 -8.35
CA PHE A 54 8.78 11.83 -9.16
C PHE A 54 8.29 11.58 -10.59
N LYS A 55 8.40 12.59 -11.45
CA LYS A 55 7.85 12.58 -12.81
C LYS A 55 8.40 11.45 -13.69
N ASP A 56 9.71 11.26 -13.70
CA ASP A 56 10.34 10.24 -14.55
C ASP A 56 9.89 8.82 -14.18
N ALA A 57 9.82 8.52 -12.88
CA ALA A 57 9.31 7.25 -12.37
C ALA A 57 7.82 7.06 -12.72
N CYS A 58 7.02 8.14 -12.68
CA CYS A 58 5.62 8.09 -13.08
C CYS A 58 5.47 7.76 -14.57
N VAL A 59 6.18 8.47 -15.45
CA VAL A 59 6.13 8.22 -16.91
C VAL A 59 6.52 6.78 -17.19
N GLN A 60 7.63 6.31 -16.62
CA GLN A 60 8.11 4.95 -16.79
C GLN A 60 7.08 3.90 -16.35
N SER A 61 6.33 4.16 -15.28
CA SER A 61 5.30 3.23 -14.80
C SER A 61 4.11 3.08 -15.76
N LEU A 62 3.90 4.06 -16.65
CA LEU A 62 2.78 4.12 -17.57
C LEU A 62 3.15 3.74 -19.02
N ASP A 63 4.42 3.52 -19.34
CA ASP A 63 4.90 3.24 -20.70
C ASP A 63 4.11 2.13 -21.42
N LYS A 64 3.78 1.05 -20.70
CA LYS A 64 3.04 -0.10 -21.27
C LYS A 64 1.60 0.25 -21.64
N VAL A 65 0.92 1.02 -20.79
CA VAL A 65 -0.49 1.40 -21.01
C VAL A 65 -0.60 2.60 -21.96
N ALA A 66 0.43 3.45 -22.01
CA ALA A 66 0.50 4.59 -22.90
C ALA A 66 0.36 4.18 -24.37
N SER A 67 0.89 3.02 -24.76
CA SER A 67 0.81 2.51 -26.13
C SER A 67 -0.60 2.02 -26.56
N ASN A 68 -1.59 2.05 -25.67
CA ASN A 68 -2.96 1.58 -25.95
C ASN A 68 -3.95 2.75 -26.00
N ASP A 69 -4.41 3.08 -27.21
CA ASP A 69 -5.35 4.18 -27.46
C ASP A 69 -6.71 4.02 -26.78
N SER A 70 -7.13 2.77 -26.54
CA SER A 70 -8.41 2.44 -25.91
C SER A 70 -8.32 2.38 -24.38
N ALA A 71 -7.15 2.64 -23.79
CA ALA A 71 -6.96 2.56 -22.34
C ALA A 71 -7.78 3.63 -21.58
N THR A 72 -8.47 3.17 -20.55
CA THR A 72 -9.31 3.93 -19.62
C THR A 72 -8.52 4.38 -18.40
N ILE A 73 -9.06 5.34 -17.62
CA ILE A 73 -8.45 5.78 -16.35
C ILE A 73 -8.16 4.59 -15.41
N LYS A 74 -9.06 3.59 -15.38
CA LYS A 74 -8.86 2.36 -14.60
C LYS A 74 -7.61 1.61 -15.05
N ASP A 75 -7.39 1.50 -16.36
CA ASP A 75 -6.22 0.81 -16.92
C ASP A 75 -4.91 1.52 -16.54
N TYR A 76 -4.90 2.86 -16.50
CA TYR A 76 -3.73 3.63 -16.06
C TYR A 76 -3.45 3.43 -14.56
N ILE A 77 -4.49 3.42 -13.71
CA ILE A 77 -4.34 3.16 -12.26
C ILE A 77 -3.82 1.73 -12.04
N MET A 78 -4.39 0.74 -12.73
CA MET A 78 -3.96 -0.66 -12.63
C MET A 78 -2.51 -0.81 -13.11
N ALA A 79 -2.13 -0.21 -14.23
CA ALA A 79 -0.76 -0.25 -14.73
C ALA A 79 0.24 0.35 -13.74
N ALA A 80 -0.07 1.51 -13.14
CA ALA A 80 0.80 2.13 -12.14
C ALA A 80 0.99 1.25 -10.90
N PHE A 81 -0.10 0.65 -10.39
CA PHE A 81 -0.04 -0.23 -9.22
C PHE A 81 0.66 -1.55 -9.53
N GLU A 82 0.41 -2.17 -10.68
CA GLU A 82 1.11 -3.37 -11.13
C GLU A 82 2.62 -3.11 -11.30
N TYR A 83 3.01 -1.95 -11.84
CA TYR A 83 4.40 -1.55 -11.96
C TYR A 83 5.04 -1.33 -10.58
N THR A 84 4.31 -0.69 -9.66
CA THR A 84 4.75 -0.52 -8.27
C THR A 84 4.99 -1.87 -7.58
N VAL A 85 4.07 -2.83 -7.72
CA VAL A 85 4.24 -4.20 -7.22
C VAL A 85 5.50 -4.86 -7.80
N GLN A 86 5.78 -4.67 -9.10
CA GLN A 86 6.98 -5.21 -9.73
C GLN A 86 8.27 -4.62 -9.12
N GLU A 87 8.33 -3.31 -8.90
CA GLU A 87 9.49 -2.68 -8.26
C GLU A 87 9.64 -3.08 -6.80
N ILE A 88 8.54 -3.28 -6.05
CA ILE A 88 8.60 -3.80 -4.67
C ILE A 88 9.10 -5.25 -4.66
N LYS A 89 8.65 -6.11 -5.58
CA LYS A 89 9.16 -7.49 -5.72
C LYS A 89 10.66 -7.52 -6.03
N LYS A 90 11.15 -6.61 -6.88
CA LYS A 90 12.59 -6.43 -7.12
C LYS A 90 13.31 -5.97 -5.84
N SER A 91 12.76 -4.99 -5.14
CA SER A 91 13.29 -4.47 -3.86
C SER A 91 13.42 -5.59 -2.82
N LEU A 92 12.39 -6.43 -2.70
CA LEU A 92 12.36 -7.60 -1.82
C LEU A 92 13.45 -8.62 -2.19
N HIS A 93 13.57 -8.93 -3.49
CA HIS A 93 14.60 -9.85 -3.97
C HIS A 93 16.02 -9.36 -3.66
N GLU A 94 16.32 -8.08 -3.93
CA GLU A 94 17.64 -7.51 -3.64
C GLU A 94 17.90 -7.39 -2.13
N THR A 95 16.90 -6.98 -1.35
CA THR A 95 16.96 -6.99 0.13
C THR A 95 17.26 -8.39 0.65
N GLY A 96 16.66 -9.42 0.04
CA GLY A 96 16.90 -10.84 0.30
C GLY A 96 18.35 -11.28 0.19
N LYS A 97 19.17 -10.58 -0.60
CA LYS A 97 20.61 -10.86 -0.78
C LYS A 97 21.47 -10.25 0.33
N THR A 98 20.93 -9.34 1.13
CA THR A 98 21.65 -8.73 2.25
C THR A 98 21.81 -9.77 3.35
N ASN A 99 23.00 -10.35 3.45
CA ASN A 99 23.31 -11.36 4.45
C ASN A 99 23.90 -10.71 5.71
N VAL A 100 23.08 -10.63 6.75
CA VAL A 100 23.53 -10.20 8.08
C VAL A 100 23.64 -11.43 8.98
N ASN A 101 24.83 -11.66 9.51
CA ASN A 101 25.10 -12.79 10.38
C ASN A 101 24.41 -12.61 11.74
N LYS A 102 23.56 -13.56 12.13
CA LYS A 102 22.74 -13.50 13.35
C LYS A 102 23.56 -13.50 14.64
N GLU A 103 24.71 -14.17 14.66
CA GLU A 103 25.55 -14.30 15.86
C GLU A 103 26.35 -13.03 16.14
N SER A 104 26.89 -12.40 15.10
CA SER A 104 27.73 -11.20 15.18
C SER A 104 26.93 -9.89 15.14
N ASP A 105 25.76 -9.90 14.49
CA ASP A 105 24.86 -8.75 14.40
C ASP A 105 23.38 -9.16 14.47
N PRO A 106 22.93 -9.62 15.65
CA PRO A 106 21.57 -10.10 15.84
C PRO A 106 20.51 -9.01 15.56
N TYR A 107 20.80 -7.75 15.87
CA TYR A 107 19.86 -6.65 15.67
C TYR A 107 19.60 -6.40 14.19
N ASN A 108 20.66 -6.18 13.39
CA ASN A 108 20.46 -5.90 11.96
C ASN A 108 20.02 -7.16 11.20
N HIS A 109 20.33 -8.36 11.70
CA HIS A 109 19.73 -9.58 11.18
C HIS A 109 18.21 -9.55 11.34
N MET A 110 17.69 -9.24 12.54
CA MET A 110 16.25 -9.08 12.75
C MET A 110 15.66 -7.95 11.92
N ALA A 111 16.33 -6.79 11.82
CA ALA A 111 15.85 -5.65 11.04
C ALA A 111 15.74 -5.95 9.54
N VAL A 112 16.70 -6.69 8.98
CA VAL A 112 16.66 -7.12 7.57
C VAL A 112 15.56 -8.16 7.33
N GLU A 113 15.32 -9.08 8.27
CA GLU A 113 14.18 -10.00 8.19
C GLU A 113 12.84 -9.26 8.30
N ASP A 114 12.73 -8.29 9.22
CA ASP A 114 11.56 -7.44 9.35
C ASP A 114 11.28 -6.63 8.08
N CYS A 115 12.33 -6.08 7.45
CA CYS A 115 12.20 -5.39 6.17
C CYS A 115 11.62 -6.31 5.08
N LYS A 116 12.02 -7.58 5.02
CA LYS A 116 11.43 -8.53 4.04
C LYS A 116 9.94 -8.71 4.28
N VAL A 117 9.52 -8.87 5.54
CA VAL A 117 8.11 -8.99 5.91
C VAL A 117 7.33 -7.73 5.50
N LEU A 118 7.86 -6.54 5.79
CA LEU A 118 7.23 -5.27 5.40
C LEU A 118 7.09 -5.11 3.88
N LEU A 119 8.07 -5.58 3.10
CA LEU A 119 8.00 -5.55 1.64
C LEU A 119 7.01 -6.58 1.09
N GLU A 120 6.90 -7.75 1.70
CA GLU A 120 5.83 -8.71 1.39
C GLU A 120 4.45 -8.09 1.69
N ASP A 121 4.29 -7.39 2.82
CA ASP A 121 3.05 -6.73 3.22
C ASP A 121 2.65 -5.66 2.20
N ALA A 122 3.62 -4.88 1.74
CA ALA A 122 3.43 -3.89 0.71
C ALA A 122 2.94 -4.50 -0.61
N ILE A 123 3.47 -5.67 -1.01
CA ILE A 123 3.02 -6.39 -2.21
C ILE A 123 1.56 -6.84 -2.04
N GLU A 124 1.24 -7.49 -0.92
CA GLU A 124 -0.10 -8.02 -0.70
C GLU A 124 -1.16 -6.93 -0.58
N GLU A 125 -0.85 -5.80 0.07
CA GLU A 125 -1.77 -4.67 0.20
C GLU A 125 -2.13 -4.11 -1.19
N LEU A 126 -1.14 -3.96 -2.07
CA LEU A 126 -1.36 -3.53 -3.46
C LEU A 126 -2.12 -4.58 -4.29
N GLU A 127 -1.76 -5.86 -4.20
CA GLU A 127 -2.45 -6.93 -4.94
C GLU A 127 -3.91 -7.08 -4.48
N SER A 128 -4.18 -6.97 -3.18
CA SER A 128 -5.52 -6.92 -2.59
C SER A 128 -6.30 -5.71 -3.10
N THR A 129 -5.65 -4.54 -3.19
CA THR A 129 -6.24 -3.33 -3.75
C THR A 129 -6.58 -3.49 -5.23
N LEU A 130 -5.66 -4.04 -6.03
CA LEU A 130 -5.86 -4.34 -7.45
C LEU A 130 -7.04 -5.28 -7.68
N LYS A 131 -7.16 -6.34 -6.87
CA LYS A 131 -8.28 -7.28 -6.93
C LYS A 131 -9.62 -6.57 -6.67
N LYS A 132 -9.69 -5.75 -5.61
CA LYS A 132 -10.89 -4.98 -5.26
C LYS A 132 -11.27 -4.01 -6.38
N VAL A 133 -10.30 -3.32 -6.98
CA VAL A 133 -10.53 -2.39 -8.11
C VAL A 133 -11.01 -3.13 -9.37
N ASN A 134 -10.56 -4.38 -9.55
CA ASN A 134 -10.95 -5.18 -10.70
C ASN A 134 -12.36 -5.76 -10.59
N GLU A 135 -12.75 -6.23 -9.41
CA GLU A 135 -14.10 -6.76 -9.15
C GLU A 135 -15.16 -5.67 -9.38
N ASN A 136 -16.17 -5.97 -10.20
CA ASN A 136 -17.32 -5.08 -10.52
C ASN A 136 -18.18 -4.73 -9.28
N GLU A 137 -17.71 -5.05 -8.07
CA GLU A 137 -18.27 -4.64 -6.78
C GLU A 137 -18.00 -3.16 -6.47
N MET A 138 -17.15 -2.50 -7.29
CA MET A 138 -16.85 -1.08 -7.19
C MET A 138 -18.06 -0.22 -7.58
N LYS A 139 -18.92 0.10 -6.61
CA LYS A 139 -19.79 1.27 -6.67
C LYS A 139 -18.90 2.51 -6.79
N SER A 140 -18.60 2.93 -8.02
CA SER A 140 -17.78 4.11 -8.36
C SER A 140 -16.36 4.14 -7.76
N LEU A 141 -15.37 4.50 -8.57
CA LEU A 141 -14.01 4.79 -8.09
C LEU A 141 -14.04 5.80 -6.91
N ASN A 142 -15.01 6.72 -6.93
CA ASN A 142 -15.19 7.80 -5.95
C ASN A 142 -15.45 7.32 -4.52
N ASP A 143 -16.21 6.23 -4.34
CA ASP A 143 -16.56 5.74 -3.00
C ASP A 143 -15.36 5.06 -2.32
N LYS A 144 -14.30 4.77 -3.09
CA LYS A 144 -13.15 3.96 -2.68
C LYS A 144 -11.80 4.67 -2.78
N VAL A 145 -11.77 5.94 -3.22
CA VAL A 145 -10.54 6.74 -3.27
C VAL A 145 -9.84 6.80 -1.90
N TYR A 146 -10.59 6.92 -0.80
CA TYR A 146 -9.99 6.94 0.55
C TYR A 146 -9.45 5.57 1.00
N ASP A 147 -10.11 4.48 0.61
CA ASP A 147 -9.61 3.12 0.87
C ASP A 147 -8.30 2.92 0.11
N ILE A 148 -8.27 3.28 -1.18
CA ILE A 148 -7.06 3.22 -2.01
C ILE A 148 -5.96 4.08 -1.41
N LEU A 149 -6.26 5.33 -1.02
CA LEU A 149 -5.29 6.24 -0.40
C LEU A 149 -4.70 5.64 0.88
N THR A 150 -5.53 4.99 1.69
CA THR A 150 -5.10 4.31 2.92
C THR A 150 -4.13 3.18 2.60
N TYR A 151 -4.46 2.33 1.62
CA TYR A 151 -3.62 1.22 1.21
C TYR A 151 -2.28 1.67 0.63
N VAL A 152 -2.25 2.65 -0.29
CA VAL A 152 -0.98 3.15 -0.84
C VAL A 152 -0.13 3.90 0.20
N SER A 153 -0.78 4.55 1.17
CA SER A 153 -0.07 5.17 2.30
C SER A 153 0.58 4.12 3.21
N ALA A 154 -0.11 2.99 3.44
CA ALA A 154 0.44 1.87 4.19
C ALA A 154 1.67 1.28 3.47
N VAL A 155 1.58 1.05 2.16
CA VAL A 155 2.69 0.56 1.31
C VAL A 155 3.93 1.45 1.44
N TYR A 156 3.78 2.77 1.30
CA TYR A 156 4.88 3.72 1.47
C TYR A 156 5.46 3.68 2.90
N SER A 157 4.58 3.52 3.90
CA SER A 157 5.00 3.41 5.30
C SER A 157 5.81 2.15 5.56
N TYR A 158 5.42 0.99 5.01
CA TYR A 158 6.17 -0.25 5.13
C TYR A 158 7.57 -0.15 4.51
N GLN A 159 7.70 0.48 3.35
CA GLN A 159 9.00 0.73 2.71
C GLN A 159 9.90 1.65 3.56
N SER A 160 9.30 2.69 4.14
CA SER A 160 10.03 3.64 5.00
C SER A 160 10.47 2.97 6.31
N GLU A 161 9.58 2.21 6.95
CA GLU A 161 9.84 1.51 8.20
C GLU A 161 10.88 0.40 8.02
N CYS A 162 10.91 -0.27 6.85
CA CYS A 162 12.00 -1.18 6.48
C CYS A 162 13.36 -0.48 6.59
N ILE A 163 13.51 0.69 5.98
CA ILE A 163 14.77 1.46 5.95
C ILE A 163 15.12 2.00 7.36
N ASP A 164 14.12 2.46 8.10
CA ASP A 164 14.30 3.04 9.43
C ASP A 164 14.65 2.01 10.51
N SER A 165 14.23 0.75 10.34
CA SER A 165 14.53 -0.33 11.27
C SER A 165 16.02 -0.72 11.32
N ILE A 166 16.77 -0.42 10.25
CA ILE A 166 18.17 -0.81 10.07
C ILE A 166 19.09 0.21 10.74
N ASP A 167 19.86 -0.24 11.74
CA ASP A 167 20.73 0.62 12.55
C ASP A 167 22.09 0.87 11.88
N LYS A 168 22.65 -0.16 11.23
CA LYS A 168 23.97 -0.02 10.60
C LYS A 168 23.90 0.70 9.23
N PRO A 169 24.70 1.77 9.03
CA PRO A 169 24.71 2.53 7.78
C PRO A 169 25.02 1.71 6.53
N GLU A 170 25.90 0.71 6.64
CA GLU A 170 26.28 -0.17 5.52
C GLU A 170 25.06 -0.88 4.93
N TYR A 171 24.26 -1.53 5.78
CA TYR A 171 23.05 -2.23 5.36
C TYR A 171 21.95 -1.25 4.96
N LYS A 172 21.80 -0.16 5.71
CA LYS A 172 20.79 0.86 5.46
C LYS A 172 20.94 1.46 4.07
N SER A 173 22.14 1.93 3.70
CA SER A 173 22.38 2.53 2.38
C SER A 173 22.24 1.53 1.23
N ALA A 174 22.60 0.26 1.45
CA ALA A 174 22.40 -0.77 0.44
C ALA A 174 20.91 -1.02 0.17
N ILE A 175 20.11 -1.18 1.24
CA ILE A 175 18.67 -1.44 1.15
C ILE A 175 17.93 -0.20 0.63
N GLU A 176 18.26 1.00 1.10
CA GLU A 176 17.71 2.25 0.59
C GLU A 176 17.89 2.37 -0.94
N LYS A 177 19.08 2.01 -1.46
CA LYS A 177 19.34 1.97 -2.89
C LYS A 177 18.42 0.98 -3.64
N TYR A 178 18.11 -0.17 -3.05
CA TYR A 178 17.20 -1.15 -3.64
C TYR A 178 15.75 -0.67 -3.66
N LEU A 179 15.36 0.18 -2.72
CA LEU A 179 13.99 0.66 -2.55
C LEU A 179 13.67 1.95 -3.30
N VAL A 180 14.66 2.72 -3.78
CA VAL A 180 14.45 4.04 -4.42
C VAL A 180 13.28 4.05 -5.41
N ASN A 181 13.29 3.15 -6.40
CA ASN A 181 12.24 3.11 -7.41
C ASN A 181 10.87 2.82 -6.80
N SER A 182 10.79 1.83 -5.92
CA SER A 182 9.53 1.41 -5.34
C SER A 182 8.95 2.47 -4.40
N THR A 183 9.79 3.16 -3.62
CA THR A 183 9.36 4.25 -2.74
C THR A 183 8.90 5.48 -3.52
N GLN A 184 9.58 5.82 -4.62
CA GLN A 184 9.15 6.89 -5.53
C GLN A 184 7.79 6.60 -6.16
N LEU A 185 7.57 5.36 -6.61
CA LEU A 185 6.29 4.95 -7.20
C LEU A 185 5.15 4.93 -6.18
N SER A 186 5.38 4.43 -4.97
CA SER A 186 4.40 4.49 -3.88
C SER A 186 4.04 5.94 -3.52
N ASN A 187 5.03 6.84 -3.52
CA ASN A 187 4.79 8.27 -3.31
C ASN A 187 3.98 8.89 -4.45
N ASN A 188 4.33 8.61 -5.70
CA ASN A 188 3.54 9.04 -6.86
C ASN A 188 2.09 8.52 -6.82
N ALA A 189 1.89 7.27 -6.37
CA ALA A 189 0.56 6.70 -6.21
C ALA A 189 -0.28 7.47 -5.18
N ILE A 190 0.32 7.89 -4.05
CA ILE A 190 -0.31 8.77 -3.07
C ILE A 190 -0.68 10.10 -3.72
N ASP A 191 0.23 10.74 -4.44
CA ASP A 191 0.01 12.04 -5.10
C ASP A 191 -1.15 11.98 -6.12
N ILE A 192 -1.18 10.93 -6.94
CA ILE A 192 -2.25 10.68 -7.94
C ILE A 192 -3.59 10.52 -7.23
N VAL A 193 -3.67 9.63 -6.24
CA VAL A 193 -4.93 9.33 -5.54
C VAL A 193 -5.41 10.53 -4.73
N ALA A 194 -4.50 11.29 -4.11
CA ALA A 194 -4.82 12.53 -3.42
C ALA A 194 -5.36 13.60 -4.38
N LYS A 195 -4.77 13.72 -5.57
CA LYS A 195 -5.26 14.63 -6.62
C LYS A 195 -6.66 14.24 -7.09
N ILE A 196 -6.89 12.96 -7.36
CA ILE A 196 -8.22 12.43 -7.72
C ILE A 196 -9.22 12.74 -6.61
N SER A 197 -8.86 12.50 -5.34
CA SER A 197 -9.67 12.85 -4.19
C SER A 197 -10.07 14.32 -4.22
N SER A 198 -9.10 15.24 -4.33
CA SER A 198 -9.36 16.68 -4.36
C SER A 198 -10.27 17.12 -5.53
N ALA A 199 -10.10 16.52 -6.72
CA ALA A 199 -10.90 16.83 -7.89
C ALA A 199 -12.36 16.42 -7.72
N LEU A 200 -12.60 15.26 -7.08
CA LEU A 200 -13.94 14.79 -6.73
C LEU A 200 -14.64 15.73 -5.76
N GLN A 201 -13.92 16.28 -4.79
CA GLN A 201 -14.47 17.28 -3.86
C GLN A 201 -14.90 18.58 -4.57
N SER A 202 -14.18 18.99 -5.63
CA SER A 202 -14.43 20.25 -6.34
C SER A 202 -15.59 20.20 -7.36
N SER A 203 -16.02 19.03 -7.81
CA SER A 203 -16.99 18.86 -8.92
C SER A 203 -18.47 18.86 -8.47
N GLY A 204 -18.80 19.45 -7.33
CA GLY A 204 -20.16 19.50 -6.80
C GLY A 204 -20.62 18.25 -6.02
N PHE A 205 -19.71 17.32 -5.74
CA PHE A 205 -19.91 16.31 -4.71
C PHE A 205 -19.75 17.01 -3.35
N GLN A 206 -20.87 17.32 -2.68
CA GLN A 206 -20.86 17.87 -1.33
C GLN A 206 -20.26 16.84 -0.37
N ILE A 207 -18.96 16.99 -0.13
CA ILE A 207 -18.30 16.35 0.99
C ILE A 207 -18.77 17.14 2.22
N PRO A 208 -19.38 16.50 3.23
CA PRO A 208 -19.76 17.21 4.45
C PRO A 208 -18.55 17.95 5.00
N ASP A 209 -18.71 19.24 5.28
CA ASP A 209 -17.66 20.08 5.86
C ASP A 209 -16.95 19.34 7.00
N GLY A 210 -15.64 19.11 6.84
CA GLY A 210 -14.80 18.47 7.86
C GLY A 210 -13.89 17.32 7.42
N LEU A 211 -13.63 17.11 6.12
CA LEU A 211 -12.73 16.03 5.65
C LEU A 211 -11.28 16.48 5.35
N LEU A 212 -11.00 17.79 5.33
CA LEU A 212 -9.63 18.35 5.26
C LEU A 212 -9.24 19.18 6.49
N ASN A 213 -10.18 19.45 7.40
CA ASN A 213 -9.78 19.63 8.79
C ASN A 213 -9.27 18.26 9.22
N ARG A 214 -8.11 18.21 9.87
CA ARG A 214 -7.70 17.05 10.65
C ARG A 214 -8.82 16.80 11.64
N LYS A 215 -9.81 15.99 11.25
CA LYS A 215 -10.79 15.44 12.16
C LYS A 215 -9.93 14.60 13.08
N LEU A 216 -9.68 15.12 14.28
CA LEU A 216 -9.62 14.26 15.44
C LEU A 216 -10.73 13.21 15.27
N LEU A 217 -10.42 11.97 15.63
CA LEU A 217 -11.26 10.77 15.58
C LEU A 217 -12.58 10.89 16.40
N GLU A 218 -13.19 12.07 16.44
CA GLU A 218 -14.18 12.51 17.41
C GLU A 218 -15.37 13.27 16.80
N ALA A 219 -15.48 13.40 15.46
CA ALA A 219 -16.60 14.10 14.84
C ALA A 219 -17.40 13.19 13.88
N ASN A 220 -18.52 12.69 14.40
CA ASN A 220 -19.54 11.85 13.76
C ASN A 220 -19.26 10.36 13.71
N TYR A 221 -18.88 9.80 14.86
CA TYR A 221 -19.28 8.43 15.09
C TYR A 221 -20.82 8.41 15.10
N GLN A 222 -21.48 7.85 14.07
CA GLN A 222 -22.87 7.43 14.21
C GLN A 222 -22.85 6.27 15.19
N ILE A 223 -22.85 6.59 16.48
CA ILE A 223 -23.02 5.61 17.53
C ILE A 223 -24.39 5.01 17.25
N GLY A 224 -24.42 3.71 16.97
CA GLY A 224 -25.68 3.00 16.74
C GLY A 224 -26.58 3.15 17.96
N HIS A 225 -27.87 2.88 17.79
CA HIS A 225 -28.83 2.88 18.91
C HIS A 225 -28.41 1.98 20.09
N ASP A 226 -27.46 1.07 19.88
CA ASP A 226 -26.87 0.18 20.88
C ASP A 226 -25.60 0.74 21.56
N ASN A 227 -25.33 2.04 21.42
CA ASN A 227 -24.14 2.70 21.98
C ASN A 227 -22.79 2.23 21.42
N TYR A 228 -22.81 1.46 20.33
CA TYR A 228 -21.60 0.99 19.69
C TYR A 228 -21.35 1.66 18.34
N PRO A 229 -20.07 1.77 17.98
CA PRO A 229 -19.60 1.74 16.63
C PRO A 229 -20.44 1.06 15.52
N THR A 230 -20.97 1.81 14.53
CA THR A 230 -21.56 1.25 13.30
C THR A 230 -20.61 0.37 12.48
N TRP A 231 -19.31 0.69 12.42
CA TRP A 231 -18.31 -0.19 11.79
C TRP A 231 -18.06 -1.49 12.57
N PHE A 232 -18.33 -1.53 13.87
CA PHE A 232 -18.06 -2.70 14.70
C PHE A 232 -19.19 -3.73 14.54
N PRO A 233 -18.97 -4.93 13.98
CA PRO A 233 -20.07 -5.81 13.61
C PRO A 233 -20.97 -6.23 14.78
N VAL A 234 -22.30 -6.30 14.57
CA VAL A 234 -23.28 -6.74 15.59
C VAL A 234 -22.93 -8.10 16.19
N ALA A 235 -22.42 -9.03 15.37
CA ALA A 235 -21.99 -10.35 15.82
C ALA A 235 -20.88 -10.25 16.87
N ASP A 236 -19.96 -9.31 16.70
CA ASP A 236 -18.80 -9.12 17.56
C ASP A 236 -19.19 -8.41 18.86
N ARG A 237 -20.11 -7.46 18.78
CA ARG A 237 -20.77 -6.83 19.94
C ARG A 237 -21.43 -7.87 20.85
N LYS A 238 -22.13 -8.84 20.26
CA LYS A 238 -22.80 -9.92 21.01
C LYS A 238 -21.82 -10.83 21.74
N LEU A 239 -20.59 -10.99 21.24
CA LEU A 239 -19.52 -11.75 21.91
C LEU A 239 -18.94 -11.00 23.11
N LEU A 240 -18.99 -9.67 23.12
CA LEU A 240 -18.59 -8.89 24.29
C LEU A 240 -19.68 -8.90 25.37
N ALA A 241 -20.95 -8.99 24.97
CA ALA A 241 -22.08 -8.99 25.89
C ALA A 241 -22.32 -10.35 26.59
N ASN A 242 -21.87 -11.46 25.99
CA ASN A 242 -22.08 -12.82 26.50
C ASN A 242 -20.78 -13.60 26.50
N THR A 243 -20.56 -14.49 27.48
CA THR A 243 -19.40 -15.39 27.49
C THR A 243 -19.53 -16.43 26.37
N PRO A 244 -18.71 -16.36 25.31
CA PRO A 244 -18.83 -17.30 24.20
C PRO A 244 -18.24 -18.66 24.55
N THR A 245 -18.72 -19.72 23.90
CA THR A 245 -18.16 -21.06 24.05
C THR A 245 -16.75 -21.11 23.43
N PRO A 246 -15.70 -21.43 24.22
CA PRO A 246 -14.34 -21.48 23.70
C PRO A 246 -14.06 -22.77 22.91
N HIS A 247 -13.27 -22.65 21.85
CA HIS A 247 -12.70 -23.78 21.10
C HIS A 247 -11.42 -24.30 21.77
N ALA A 248 -10.69 -23.41 22.45
CA ALA A 248 -9.49 -23.73 23.22
C ALA A 248 -9.53 -23.04 24.59
N ILE A 249 -9.14 -23.77 25.62
CA ILE A 249 -9.00 -23.25 26.98
C ILE A 249 -7.52 -23.32 27.36
N VAL A 250 -6.97 -22.16 27.73
CA VAL A 250 -5.60 -21.99 28.20
C VAL A 250 -5.64 -21.80 29.71
N ALA A 251 -4.93 -22.65 30.45
CA ALA A 251 -4.81 -22.53 31.90
C ALA A 251 -3.41 -22.96 32.36
N LYS A 252 -2.73 -22.05 33.07
CA LYS A 252 -1.36 -22.28 33.55
C LYS A 252 -1.26 -23.41 34.57
N ASP A 253 -2.33 -23.62 35.35
CA ASP A 253 -2.48 -24.67 36.35
C ASP A 253 -2.71 -26.08 35.75
N GLY A 254 -2.87 -26.19 34.42
CA GLY A 254 -3.14 -27.44 33.73
C GLY A 254 -4.63 -27.86 33.71
N SER A 255 -5.54 -27.03 34.22
CA SER A 255 -6.99 -27.27 34.15
C SER A 255 -7.60 -27.01 32.76
N GLY A 256 -6.80 -26.50 31.83
CA GLY A 256 -7.15 -26.23 30.43
C GLY A 256 -6.44 -27.18 29.48
N LYS A 257 -6.84 -27.16 28.20
CA LYS A 257 -6.22 -27.98 27.15
C LYS A 257 -4.77 -27.57 26.87
N PHE A 258 -4.46 -26.27 27.04
CA PHE A 258 -3.13 -25.71 26.79
C PHE A 258 -2.63 -24.95 28.01
N LYS A 259 -1.29 -24.89 28.17
CA LYS A 259 -0.64 -24.11 29.24
C LYS A 259 -0.29 -22.68 28.81
N THR A 260 -0.14 -22.45 27.51
CA THR A 260 0.24 -21.16 26.91
C THR A 260 -0.73 -20.80 25.80
N VAL A 261 -0.84 -19.51 25.51
CA VAL A 261 -1.65 -18.99 24.40
C VAL A 261 -1.01 -19.39 23.07
N SER A 262 0.32 -19.35 22.98
CA SER A 262 1.09 -19.76 21.81
C SER A 262 0.80 -21.21 21.40
N ASP A 263 0.69 -22.12 22.37
CA ASP A 263 0.37 -23.53 22.06
C ASP A 263 -1.09 -23.72 21.62
N ALA A 264 -2.01 -22.90 22.16
CA ALA A 264 -3.39 -22.89 21.68
C ALA A 264 -3.48 -22.39 20.22
N LEU A 265 -2.69 -21.37 19.85
CA LEU A 265 -2.59 -20.91 18.48
C LEU A 265 -1.95 -21.95 17.56
N LYS A 266 -0.87 -22.62 17.99
CA LYS A 266 -0.26 -23.72 17.19
C LYS A 266 -1.25 -24.85 16.91
N ALA A 267 -2.22 -25.08 17.79
CA ALA A 267 -3.28 -26.06 17.61
C ALA A 267 -4.48 -25.56 16.79
N TYR A 268 -4.38 -24.36 16.18
CA TYR A 268 -5.40 -23.81 15.30
C TYR A 268 -5.67 -24.78 14.12
N PRO A 269 -6.94 -25.16 13.85
CA PRO A 269 -7.26 -26.07 12.76
C PRO A 269 -7.06 -25.40 11.38
N GLN A 270 -6.28 -26.00 10.49
CA GLN A 270 -5.97 -25.42 9.16
C GLN A 270 -7.19 -25.12 8.27
N LYS A 271 -8.32 -25.79 8.50
CA LYS A 271 -9.58 -25.59 7.75
C LYS A 271 -10.69 -24.97 8.60
N HIS A 272 -10.33 -24.31 9.70
CA HIS A 272 -11.31 -23.65 10.57
C HIS A 272 -12.06 -22.57 9.80
N GLN A 273 -13.38 -22.59 9.91
CA GLN A 273 -14.27 -21.61 9.28
C GLN A 273 -14.93 -20.79 10.38
N GLY A 274 -14.97 -19.47 10.19
CA GLY A 274 -15.48 -18.55 11.19
C GLY A 274 -14.48 -18.25 12.30
N LYS A 275 -15.00 -17.76 13.44
CA LYS A 275 -14.20 -17.22 14.54
C LYS A 275 -13.62 -18.33 15.41
N TYR A 276 -12.33 -18.31 15.68
CA TYR A 276 -11.66 -19.25 16.59
C TYR A 276 -11.51 -18.63 17.97
N ILE A 277 -12.20 -19.20 18.95
CA ILE A 277 -12.35 -18.59 20.28
C ILE A 277 -11.41 -19.26 21.27
N VAL A 278 -10.48 -18.48 21.84
CA VAL A 278 -9.51 -18.91 22.85
C VAL A 278 -9.85 -18.24 24.18
N TYR A 279 -10.14 -19.05 25.18
CA TYR A 279 -10.35 -18.58 26.55
C TYR A 279 -9.09 -18.77 27.38
N VAL A 280 -8.62 -17.70 28.01
CA VAL A 280 -7.40 -17.68 28.81
C VAL A 280 -7.77 -17.41 30.27
N LYS A 281 -7.62 -18.44 31.12
CA LYS A 281 -7.92 -18.32 32.56
C LYS A 281 -6.99 -17.32 33.25
N ALA A 282 -7.38 -16.92 34.45
CA ALA A 282 -6.59 -16.06 35.31
C ALA A 282 -5.18 -16.64 35.53
N GLY A 283 -4.18 -15.77 35.44
CA GLY A 283 -2.78 -16.13 35.53
C GLY A 283 -1.89 -15.10 34.86
N VAL A 284 -0.60 -15.15 35.20
CA VAL A 284 0.45 -14.38 34.54
C VAL A 284 1.20 -15.30 33.58
N TYR A 285 1.06 -15.03 32.28
CA TYR A 285 1.64 -15.76 31.17
C TYR A 285 2.83 -14.96 30.65
N ASN A 286 4.05 -15.44 30.88
CA ASN A 286 5.26 -14.83 30.32
C ASN A 286 5.56 -15.48 28.97
N GLU A 287 5.01 -14.91 27.91
CA GLU A 287 5.15 -15.38 26.53
C GLU A 287 4.94 -14.22 25.55
N GLN A 288 5.52 -14.36 24.36
CA GLN A 288 5.16 -13.52 23.22
C GLN A 288 4.12 -14.26 22.37
N VAL A 289 2.96 -13.65 22.17
CA VAL A 289 1.88 -14.23 21.38
C VAL A 289 1.93 -13.65 19.97
N LEU A 290 2.16 -14.52 18.99
CA LEU A 290 2.22 -14.16 17.57
C LEU A 290 1.13 -14.94 16.83
N VAL A 291 0.18 -14.21 16.24
CA VAL A 291 -0.89 -14.77 15.42
C VAL A 291 -0.41 -14.82 13.96
N ASP A 292 -0.40 -16.02 13.37
CA ASP A 292 -0.04 -16.25 11.97
C ASP A 292 -1.23 -15.89 11.05
N LYS A 293 -0.95 -15.50 9.81
CA LYS A 293 -1.92 -15.27 8.72
C LYS A 293 -2.81 -16.48 8.45
N LYS A 294 -2.25 -17.68 8.64
CA LYS A 294 -2.96 -18.95 8.51
C LYS A 294 -4.01 -19.18 9.61
N GLN A 295 -4.07 -18.26 10.59
CA GLN A 295 -4.99 -18.28 11.72
C GLN A 295 -5.92 -17.06 11.66
N PRO A 296 -6.76 -16.91 10.61
CA PRO A 296 -7.67 -15.78 10.52
C PRO A 296 -8.76 -15.83 11.61
N ASN A 297 -9.31 -14.68 11.96
CA ASN A 297 -10.49 -14.57 12.84
C ASN A 297 -10.31 -15.19 14.25
N VAL A 298 -9.13 -15.05 14.86
CA VAL A 298 -8.91 -15.45 16.25
C VAL A 298 -9.52 -14.42 17.21
N PHE A 299 -10.30 -14.87 18.18
CA PHE A 299 -10.85 -14.07 19.27
C PHE A 299 -10.36 -14.63 20.61
N ILE A 300 -9.62 -13.81 21.37
CA ILE A 300 -9.06 -14.20 22.66
C ILE A 300 -9.72 -13.37 23.76
N PHE A 301 -10.18 -14.04 24.82
CA PHE A 301 -10.71 -13.38 26.00
C PHE A 301 -10.23 -14.08 27.27
N GLY A 302 -10.23 -13.35 28.39
CA GLY A 302 -9.81 -13.88 29.69
C GLY A 302 -10.76 -13.52 30.83
N ASP A 303 -10.36 -13.85 32.07
CA ASP A 303 -11.19 -13.71 33.28
C ASP A 303 -11.40 -12.26 33.76
N GLY A 304 -10.79 -11.30 33.05
CA GLY A 304 -10.94 -9.87 33.29
C GLY A 304 -9.60 -9.15 33.38
N ALA A 305 -9.67 -7.82 33.30
CA ALA A 305 -8.53 -6.94 33.45
C ALA A 305 -7.84 -7.19 34.80
N GLY A 306 -6.51 -7.35 34.78
CA GLY A 306 -5.69 -7.61 35.96
C GLY A 306 -5.73 -9.05 36.49
N LYS A 307 -6.58 -9.93 35.97
CA LYS A 307 -6.61 -11.36 36.33
C LYS A 307 -5.87 -12.22 35.31
N THR A 308 -6.15 -12.00 34.03
CA THR A 308 -5.42 -12.63 32.94
C THR A 308 -4.40 -11.62 32.41
N ILE A 309 -3.12 -11.90 32.61
CA ILE A 309 -2.01 -11.01 32.23
C ILE A 309 -1.08 -11.78 31.30
N ILE A 310 -0.90 -11.27 30.08
CA ILE A 310 0.11 -11.75 29.13
C ILE A 310 1.22 -10.72 29.13
N THR A 311 2.46 -11.15 29.36
CA THR A 311 3.64 -10.30 29.48
C THR A 311 4.79 -10.87 28.66
N SER A 312 5.69 -9.98 28.20
CA SER A 312 6.97 -10.35 27.58
C SER A 312 8.04 -9.38 28.09
N ASP A 313 9.28 -9.85 28.17
CA ASP A 313 10.46 -9.08 28.54
C ASP A 313 11.25 -8.53 27.34
N LYS A 314 10.81 -8.86 26.10
CA LYS A 314 11.43 -8.40 24.85
C LYS A 314 11.36 -6.88 24.74
N ASN A 315 12.51 -6.26 24.46
CA ASN A 315 12.62 -4.81 24.37
C ASN A 315 13.80 -4.36 23.50
N VAL A 316 13.70 -3.13 23.00
CA VAL A 316 14.70 -2.53 22.10
C VAL A 316 15.97 -2.11 22.88
N ALA A 317 15.80 -1.47 24.04
CA ALA A 317 16.90 -0.81 24.73
C ALA A 317 17.97 -1.78 25.28
N ILE A 318 17.52 -2.82 26.00
CA ILE A 318 18.35 -3.78 26.74
C ILE A 318 18.58 -5.04 25.91
N LEU A 319 17.50 -5.66 25.43
CA LEU A 319 17.58 -6.95 24.72
C LEU A 319 17.81 -6.82 23.21
N LYS A 320 17.87 -5.60 22.67
CA LYS A 320 18.18 -5.33 21.26
C LYS A 320 17.26 -6.07 20.28
N PHE A 321 15.99 -6.21 20.63
CA PHE A 321 14.95 -6.56 19.66
C PHE A 321 14.61 -5.36 18.79
N THR A 322 14.14 -5.60 17.58
CA THR A 322 13.50 -4.55 16.77
C THR A 322 12.14 -4.18 17.36
N THR A 323 11.62 -3.02 17.00
CA THR A 323 10.29 -2.56 17.46
C THR A 323 9.21 -3.60 17.15
N MET A 324 9.19 -4.15 15.92
CA MET A 324 8.23 -5.17 15.50
C MET A 324 8.31 -6.45 16.36
N ASN A 325 9.52 -6.89 16.71
CA ASN A 325 9.71 -8.12 17.49
C ASN A 325 9.64 -7.93 19.01
N SER A 326 9.43 -6.69 19.50
CA SER A 326 9.33 -6.38 20.93
C SER A 326 7.90 -6.47 21.49
N ALA A 327 6.89 -6.53 20.63
CA ALA A 327 5.49 -6.56 21.05
C ALA A 327 5.16 -7.85 21.83
N THR A 328 4.51 -7.73 22.98
CA THR A 328 3.99 -8.89 23.75
C THR A 328 2.92 -9.66 22.97
N PHE A 329 2.10 -8.93 22.22
CA PHE A 329 1.07 -9.49 21.37
C PHE A 329 1.23 -8.89 19.97
N GLY A 330 1.46 -9.74 18.98
CA GLY A 330 1.68 -9.34 17.60
C GLY A 330 0.89 -10.22 16.64
N LYS A 331 0.64 -9.68 15.46
CA LYS A 331 0.20 -10.44 14.30
C LYS A 331 1.35 -10.40 13.30
N TYR A 332 1.77 -11.54 12.76
CA TYR A 332 2.63 -11.52 11.60
C TYR A 332 1.80 -11.04 10.41
N ALA A 333 2.06 -9.81 9.96
CA ALA A 333 1.32 -9.18 8.88
C ALA A 333 1.63 -9.88 7.54
N LEU A 334 0.54 -10.31 6.90
CA LEU A 334 0.24 -10.46 5.46
C LEU A 334 -1.30 -10.59 5.45
N SER A 335 -1.95 -9.52 5.03
CA SER A 335 -3.36 -9.14 5.22
C SER A 335 -3.75 -8.58 6.60
N LEU A 336 -3.90 -7.25 6.63
CA LEU A 336 -4.72 -6.54 7.59
C LEU A 336 -6.20 -6.78 7.27
N GLN A 337 -6.90 -7.46 8.18
CA GLN A 337 -8.30 -7.19 8.46
C GLN A 337 -8.33 -6.79 9.93
N PHE A 338 -8.29 -5.49 10.18
CA PHE A 338 -8.84 -4.97 11.43
C PHE A 338 -10.36 -5.05 11.28
N ILE A 339 -11.01 -5.74 12.22
CA ILE A 339 -12.47 -5.76 12.35
C ILE A 339 -12.92 -4.52 13.12
#